data_AF-A0A957M7W7-F1
#
_entry.id   AF-A0A957M7W7-F1
#
_cell.length_a   1.000
_cell.length_b   1.000
_cell.length_c   1.000
_cell.angle_alpha   90.00
_cell.angle_beta   90.00
_cell.angle_gamma   90.00
#
_symmetry.space_group_name_H-M   'P 1'
#
loop_
_entity.id
_entity.type
_entity.pdbx_description
1 polymer ?
#
loop_
_entity_poly.entity_id
_entity_poly.type
_entity_poly.pdbx_seq_one_letter_code
_entity_poly.pdbx_strand_id
1 'polypeptide(L)'
;LGMTHEEIMADLAKKFVKSYRQLPMMLYQIQTKFRDEPRPRAGLLRVREFTMKDAYTFDRDEAGIDAYYPHFYQAYFNIFRRCGVDVVAVKSDTGMMGGRMAHEFMALTDIGEDTLVLCDNCGYSANRQVAVFRKPEPPAADSLPVEEVATPNVATIAALAEFLGIPESETAKAVFMIADVEQPDGTVKEQFVFCVVRG
;
A
#
# COMPACT_ATOMS: atom_id res chain seq x y z
N LEU A 1 -15.09 8.73 -17.77
CA LEU A 1 -14.11 7.69 -18.17
C LEU A 1 -13.72 6.95 -16.90
N GLY A 2 -13.80 5.62 -16.86
CA GLY A 2 -13.59 4.85 -15.63
C GLY A 2 -12.10 4.53 -15.39
N MET A 3 -11.58 4.88 -14.21
CA MET A 3 -10.25 4.44 -13.77
C MET A 3 -10.24 2.98 -13.29
N THR A 4 -11.40 2.51 -12.86
CA THR A 4 -11.76 1.18 -12.35
C THR A 4 -13.29 1.03 -12.40
N HIS A 5 -13.85 -0.14 -12.05
CA HIS A 5 -15.29 -0.42 -12.20
C HIS A 5 -15.95 -1.09 -10.98
N GLU A 6 -15.43 -0.92 -9.77
CA GLU A 6 -16.01 -1.45 -8.52
C GLU A 6 -17.48 -1.05 -8.38
N GLU A 7 -17.82 0.23 -8.55
CA GLU A 7 -19.17 0.74 -8.38
C GLU A 7 -20.12 0.22 -9.46
N ILE A 8 -19.64 0.12 -10.70
CA ILE A 8 -20.43 -0.38 -11.83
C ILE A 8 -20.70 -1.88 -11.68
N MET A 9 -19.69 -2.64 -11.25
CA MET A 9 -19.83 -4.08 -11.03
C MET A 9 -20.70 -4.37 -9.80
N ALA A 10 -20.59 -3.56 -8.74
CA ALA A 10 -21.46 -3.65 -7.57
C ALA A 10 -22.93 -3.32 -7.92
N ASP A 11 -23.19 -2.27 -8.71
CA ASP A 11 -24.53 -1.95 -9.20
C ASP A 11 -25.10 -3.07 -10.09
N LEU A 12 -24.28 -3.66 -10.96
CA LEU A 12 -24.66 -4.80 -11.78
C LEU A 12 -25.00 -6.02 -10.91
N ALA A 13 -24.15 -6.39 -9.96
CA ALA A 13 -24.42 -7.49 -9.05
C ALA A 13 -25.69 -7.26 -8.24
N LYS A 14 -25.91 -6.06 -7.71
CA LYS A 14 -27.15 -5.69 -7.00
C LYS A 14 -28.40 -5.89 -7.88
N LYS A 15 -28.30 -5.59 -9.18
CA LYS A 15 -29.40 -5.75 -10.13
C LYS A 15 -29.68 -7.21 -10.49
N PHE A 16 -28.68 -8.07 -10.61
CA PHE A 16 -28.82 -9.42 -11.17
C PHE A 16 -28.67 -10.58 -10.18
N VAL A 17 -27.95 -10.38 -9.08
CA VAL A 17 -27.85 -11.34 -7.98
C VAL A 17 -29.03 -11.12 -7.04
N LYS A 18 -29.99 -12.05 -7.05
CA LYS A 18 -31.22 -12.03 -6.24
C LYS A 18 -31.29 -13.17 -5.22
N SER A 19 -30.40 -14.15 -5.31
CA SER A 19 -30.35 -15.28 -4.40
C SER A 19 -28.90 -15.69 -4.12
N TYR A 20 -28.65 -16.15 -2.89
CA TYR A 20 -27.36 -16.76 -2.52
C TYR A 20 -27.00 -17.97 -3.41
N ARG A 21 -27.99 -18.60 -4.05
CA ARG A 21 -27.77 -19.73 -4.98
C ARG A 21 -27.05 -19.33 -6.27
N GLN A 22 -26.99 -18.03 -6.56
CA GLN A 22 -26.24 -17.48 -7.69
C GLN A 22 -24.79 -17.15 -7.32
N LEU A 23 -24.39 -17.38 -6.07
CA LEU A 23 -23.05 -17.14 -5.55
C LEU A 23 -22.33 -18.49 -5.28
N PRO A 24 -21.00 -18.54 -5.43
CA PRO A 24 -20.12 -17.45 -5.84
C PRO A 24 -20.23 -17.13 -7.34
N MET A 25 -19.96 -15.88 -7.70
CA MET A 25 -19.95 -15.41 -9.09
C MET A 25 -18.67 -14.60 -9.35
N MET A 26 -18.11 -14.72 -10.55
CA MET A 26 -16.96 -13.94 -10.99
C MET A 26 -17.25 -13.28 -12.33
N LEU A 27 -17.04 -11.97 -12.40
CA LEU A 27 -17.13 -11.18 -13.63
C LEU A 27 -15.77 -10.55 -13.91
N TYR A 28 -15.33 -10.56 -15.16
CA TYR A 28 -14.14 -9.83 -15.56
C TYR A 28 -14.34 -9.20 -16.93
N GLN A 29 -13.54 -8.19 -17.21
CA GLN A 29 -13.47 -7.55 -18.50
C GLN A 29 -12.02 -7.25 -18.88
N ILE A 30 -11.78 -7.05 -20.17
CA ILE A 30 -10.55 -6.47 -20.70
C ILE A 30 -10.99 -5.20 -21.40
N GLN A 31 -10.68 -4.05 -20.81
CA GLN A 31 -11.25 -2.79 -21.25
C GLN A 31 -10.30 -1.62 -20.96
N THR A 32 -10.34 -0.62 -21.84
CA THR A 32 -9.55 0.61 -21.74
C THR A 32 -9.96 1.46 -20.55
N LYS A 33 -8.99 1.72 -19.68
CA LYS A 33 -9.10 2.56 -18.48
C LYS A 33 -8.43 3.90 -18.70
N PHE A 34 -8.87 4.87 -17.92
CA PHE A 34 -8.35 6.22 -17.96
C PHE A 34 -7.94 6.67 -16.56
N ARG A 35 -6.72 7.17 -16.40
CA ARG A 35 -6.22 7.79 -15.18
C ARG A 35 -5.53 9.09 -15.55
N ASP A 36 -5.90 10.19 -14.92
CA ASP A 36 -5.22 11.47 -15.16
C ASP A 36 -3.89 11.49 -14.41
N GLU A 37 -2.94 10.71 -14.91
CA GLU A 37 -1.61 10.58 -14.35
C GLU A 37 -0.87 11.91 -14.48
N PRO A 38 -0.44 12.54 -13.36
CA PRO A 38 0.26 13.82 -13.38
C PRO A 38 1.63 13.72 -14.07
N ARG A 39 2.29 12.56 -14.01
CA ARG A 39 3.61 12.35 -14.64
C ARG A 39 3.67 11.05 -15.46
N PRO A 40 3.06 11.03 -16.67
CA PRO A 40 3.18 9.89 -17.57
C PRO A 40 4.63 9.70 -18.01
N ARG A 41 5.13 8.46 -17.96
CA ARG A 41 6.55 8.14 -18.21
C ARG A 41 6.74 6.68 -18.59
N ALA A 42 7.92 6.37 -19.12
CA ALA A 42 8.35 5.00 -19.44
C ALA A 42 7.41 4.24 -20.41
N GLY A 43 6.85 4.96 -21.39
CA GLY A 43 5.98 4.37 -22.41
C GLY A 43 4.75 3.73 -21.77
N LEU A 44 4.44 2.48 -22.15
CA LEU A 44 3.25 1.74 -21.71
C LEU A 44 3.21 1.44 -20.20
N LEU A 45 4.31 1.62 -19.47
CA LEU A 45 4.38 1.34 -18.04
C LEU A 45 3.55 2.35 -17.22
N ARG A 46 3.46 3.62 -17.65
CA ARG A 46 2.73 4.66 -16.93
C ARG A 46 2.14 5.72 -17.88
N VAL A 47 0.91 5.47 -18.33
CA VAL A 47 0.16 6.32 -19.27
C VAL A 47 -1.20 6.72 -18.72
N ARG A 48 -1.87 7.65 -19.41
CA ARG A 48 -3.23 8.10 -19.05
C ARG A 48 -4.35 7.21 -19.57
N GLU A 49 -4.11 6.49 -20.66
CA GLU A 49 -5.06 5.56 -21.26
C GLU A 49 -4.35 4.21 -21.44
N PHE A 50 -4.90 3.15 -20.84
CA PHE A 50 -4.28 1.82 -20.86
C PHE A 50 -5.32 0.71 -20.86
N THR A 51 -4.97 -0.45 -21.40
CA THR A 51 -5.82 -1.64 -21.32
C THR A 51 -5.61 -2.33 -19.98
N MET A 52 -6.70 -2.62 -19.28
CA MET A 52 -6.65 -3.37 -18.03
C MET A 52 -7.61 -4.55 -18.09
N LYS A 53 -7.14 -5.68 -17.54
CA LYS A 53 -8.01 -6.77 -17.15
C LYS A 53 -8.36 -6.61 -15.68
N ASP A 54 -9.60 -6.23 -15.40
CA ASP A 54 -10.17 -6.11 -14.05
C ASP A 54 -11.22 -7.20 -13.84
N ALA A 55 -11.24 -7.76 -12.64
CA ALA A 55 -12.14 -8.84 -12.25
C ALA A 55 -12.68 -8.64 -10.85
N TYR A 56 -13.94 -9.03 -10.66
CA TYR A 56 -14.72 -8.79 -9.46
C TYR A 56 -15.46 -10.08 -9.12
N THR A 57 -15.31 -10.53 -7.88
CA THR A 57 -16.05 -11.67 -7.35
C THR A 57 -17.11 -11.20 -6.39
N PHE A 58 -18.19 -11.98 -6.34
CA PHE A 58 -19.27 -11.81 -5.40
C PHE A 58 -19.45 -13.13 -4.68
N ASP A 59 -19.36 -13.07 -3.37
CA ASP A 59 -19.38 -14.23 -2.50
C ASP A 59 -20.48 -14.07 -1.44
N ARG A 60 -21.00 -15.19 -0.93
CA ARG A 60 -22.08 -15.18 0.07
C ARG A 60 -21.60 -14.61 1.41
N ASP A 61 -20.35 -14.91 1.75
CA ASP A 61 -19.71 -14.61 3.02
C ASP A 61 -18.18 -14.54 2.83
N GLU A 62 -17.47 -14.12 3.87
CA GLU A 62 -16.00 -13.97 3.85
C GLU A 62 -15.27 -15.29 3.56
N ALA A 63 -15.82 -16.42 4.00
CA ALA A 63 -15.25 -17.73 3.73
C ALA A 63 -15.25 -18.06 2.23
N GLY A 64 -16.27 -17.58 1.49
CA GLY A 64 -16.33 -17.71 0.03
C GLY A 64 -15.17 -16.99 -0.67
N ILE A 65 -14.92 -15.72 -0.34
CA ILE A 65 -13.82 -14.96 -0.94
C ILE A 65 -12.46 -15.50 -0.53
N ASP A 66 -12.27 -15.89 0.74
CA ASP A 66 -11.03 -16.49 1.22
C ASP A 66 -10.72 -17.80 0.48
N ALA A 67 -11.75 -18.58 0.13
CA ALA A 67 -11.60 -19.79 -0.70
C ALA A 67 -11.34 -19.47 -2.18
N TYR A 68 -11.88 -18.37 -2.70
CA TYR A 68 -11.76 -18.01 -4.13
C TYR A 68 -10.45 -17.28 -4.46
N TYR A 69 -9.92 -16.47 -3.53
CA TYR A 69 -8.73 -15.65 -3.72
C TYR A 69 -7.48 -16.43 -4.19
N PRO A 70 -7.16 -17.63 -3.65
CA PRO A 70 -6.05 -18.45 -4.13
C PRO A 70 -6.16 -18.85 -5.61
N HIS A 71 -7.39 -18.99 -6.14
CA HIS A 71 -7.58 -19.28 -7.56
C HIS A 71 -7.16 -18.11 -8.44
N PHE A 72 -7.48 -16.87 -8.05
CA PHE A 72 -6.98 -15.67 -8.73
C PHE A 72 -5.47 -15.58 -8.65
N TYR A 73 -4.93 -15.81 -7.45
CA TYR A 73 -3.51 -15.76 -7.19
C TYR A 73 -2.74 -16.71 -8.14
N GLN A 74 -3.16 -17.97 -8.21
CA GLN A 74 -2.55 -18.96 -9.10
C GLN A 74 -2.81 -18.67 -10.59
N ALA A 75 -4.01 -18.18 -10.94
CA ALA A 75 -4.33 -17.82 -12.32
C ALA A 75 -3.40 -16.72 -12.86
N TYR A 76 -3.06 -15.72 -12.03
CA TYR A 76 -2.13 -14.65 -12.43
C TYR A 76 -0.72 -15.18 -12.64
N PHE A 77 -0.21 -16.05 -11.75
CA PHE A 77 1.06 -16.75 -12.00
C PHE A 77 1.06 -17.52 -13.33
N ASN A 78 -0.04 -18.21 -13.65
CA ASN A 78 -0.16 -18.94 -14.91
C ASN A 78 -0.19 -18.00 -16.13
N ILE A 79 -0.87 -16.85 -16.02
CA ILE A 79 -0.91 -15.83 -17.08
C ILE A 79 0.49 -15.28 -17.32
N PHE A 80 1.18 -14.80 -16.28
CA PHE A 80 2.53 -14.23 -16.42
C PHE A 80 3.53 -15.25 -16.97
N ARG A 81 3.50 -16.49 -16.47
CA ARG A 81 4.33 -17.58 -17.01
C ARG A 81 4.08 -17.84 -18.48
N ARG A 82 2.82 -17.86 -18.93
CA ARG A 82 2.48 -18.04 -20.35
C ARG A 82 2.90 -16.86 -21.22
N CYS A 83 2.97 -15.66 -20.65
CA CYS A 83 3.51 -14.47 -21.30
C CYS A 83 5.04 -14.40 -21.27
N GLY A 84 5.73 -15.34 -20.61
CA GLY A 84 7.19 -15.33 -20.47
C GLY A 84 7.70 -14.24 -19.51
N VAL A 85 6.87 -13.82 -18.55
CA VAL A 85 7.23 -12.81 -17.55
C VAL A 85 7.36 -13.49 -16.20
N ASP A 86 8.56 -13.44 -15.62
CA ASP A 86 8.81 -13.91 -14.27
C ASP A 86 8.38 -12.84 -13.26
N VAL A 87 7.54 -13.24 -12.31
CA VAL A 87 7.00 -12.33 -11.28
C VAL A 87 7.12 -12.96 -9.90
N VAL A 88 7.22 -12.09 -8.90
CA VAL A 88 7.02 -12.44 -7.50
C VAL A 88 5.74 -11.80 -6.99
N ALA A 89 5.04 -12.48 -6.09
CA ALA A 89 3.89 -11.90 -5.40
C ALA A 89 4.32 -11.36 -4.04
N VAL A 90 3.97 -10.11 -3.75
CA VAL A 90 4.33 -9.42 -2.51
C VAL A 90 3.08 -8.88 -1.84
N LYS A 91 3.06 -8.83 -0.51
CA LYS A 91 1.99 -8.13 0.21
C LYS A 91 2.01 -6.65 -0.15
N SER A 92 0.85 -6.06 -0.38
CA SER A 92 0.72 -4.66 -0.78
C SER A 92 -0.33 -3.92 0.05
N ASP A 93 -0.35 -2.61 -0.11
CA ASP A 93 -1.42 -1.78 0.43
C ASP A 93 -2.73 -2.06 -0.31
N THR A 94 -3.85 -2.01 0.40
CA THR A 94 -5.18 -2.09 -0.21
C THR A 94 -5.56 -0.78 -0.90
N GLY A 95 -4.87 0.31 -0.55
CA GLY A 95 -5.03 1.62 -1.15
C GLY A 95 -6.46 2.13 -1.06
N MET A 96 -6.84 2.93 -2.07
CA MET A 96 -8.19 3.50 -2.18
C MET A 96 -9.29 2.47 -2.39
N MET A 97 -8.96 1.24 -2.80
CA MET A 97 -9.97 0.20 -3.01
C MET A 97 -10.52 -0.33 -1.67
N GLY A 98 -9.79 -0.09 -0.57
CA GLY A 98 -10.10 -0.67 0.73
C GLY A 98 -9.96 -2.19 0.75
N GLY A 99 -10.36 -2.80 1.86
CA GLY A 99 -10.29 -4.25 2.07
C GLY A 99 -9.26 -4.64 3.13
N ARG A 100 -9.00 -5.95 3.23
CA ARG A 100 -8.22 -6.55 4.33
C ARG A 100 -6.84 -7.06 3.90
N MET A 101 -6.70 -7.47 2.65
CA MET A 101 -5.50 -8.11 2.12
C MET A 101 -5.35 -7.78 0.65
N ALA A 102 -4.12 -7.48 0.23
CA ALA A 102 -3.77 -7.30 -1.16
C ALA A 102 -2.40 -7.93 -1.45
N HIS A 103 -2.24 -8.41 -2.69
CA HIS A 103 -0.98 -8.86 -3.23
C HIS A 103 -0.75 -8.20 -4.59
N GLU A 104 0.45 -7.69 -4.78
CA GLU A 104 0.94 -7.19 -6.07
C GLU A 104 1.82 -8.25 -6.73
N PHE A 105 1.70 -8.38 -8.05
CA PHE A 105 2.56 -9.22 -8.87
C PHE A 105 3.62 -8.36 -9.54
N MET A 106 4.88 -8.57 -9.13
CA MET A 106 5.99 -7.69 -9.46
C MET A 106 6.97 -8.39 -10.39
N ALA A 107 7.18 -7.84 -11.58
CA ALA A 107 8.32 -8.20 -12.43
C ALA A 107 9.57 -7.46 -11.94
N LEU A 108 10.60 -8.22 -11.54
CA LEU A 108 11.80 -7.64 -10.94
C LEU A 108 12.68 -6.98 -12.01
N THR A 109 13.00 -5.70 -11.82
CA THR A 109 13.84 -4.91 -12.74
C THR A 109 14.40 -3.69 -12.03
N ASP A 110 15.61 -3.27 -12.39
CA ASP A 110 16.31 -2.12 -11.79
C ASP A 110 15.61 -0.78 -12.07
N ILE A 111 14.76 -0.73 -13.10
CA ILE A 111 13.96 0.46 -13.45
C ILE A 111 12.56 0.46 -12.83
N GLY A 112 12.25 -0.51 -11.97
CA GLY A 112 10.97 -0.59 -11.27
C GLY A 112 10.76 0.60 -10.33
N GLU A 113 9.53 1.09 -10.23
CA GLU A 113 9.22 2.24 -9.36
C GLU A 113 8.96 1.84 -7.90
N ASP A 114 8.61 0.57 -7.68
CA ASP A 114 8.34 0.01 -6.37
C ASP A 114 9.59 -0.54 -5.71
N THR A 115 9.68 -0.35 -4.40
CA THR A 115 10.75 -0.91 -3.57
C THR A 115 10.21 -2.09 -2.78
N LEU A 116 10.77 -3.27 -2.99
CA LEU A 116 10.32 -4.50 -2.35
C LEU A 116 11.24 -4.87 -1.19
N VAL A 117 10.64 -5.39 -0.11
CA VAL A 117 11.36 -6.02 1.00
C VAL A 117 11.17 -7.52 0.88
N LEU A 118 12.24 -8.21 0.50
CA LEU A 118 12.28 -9.66 0.29
C LEU A 118 13.24 -10.29 1.30
N CYS A 119 12.80 -11.33 2.01
CA CYS A 119 13.61 -12.06 2.97
C CYS A 119 13.78 -13.52 2.54
N ASP A 120 14.97 -13.86 2.04
CA ASP A 120 15.28 -15.22 1.56
C ASP A 120 15.24 -16.28 2.67
N ASN A 121 15.44 -15.87 3.93
CA ASN A 121 15.49 -16.80 5.07
C ASN A 121 14.11 -17.26 5.55
N CYS A 122 13.09 -16.39 5.53
CA CYS A 122 11.75 -16.73 6.03
C CYS A 122 10.64 -16.62 4.98
N GLY A 123 10.97 -16.23 3.74
CA GLY A 123 10.01 -16.07 2.65
C GLY A 123 9.11 -14.85 2.78
N TYR A 124 9.42 -13.90 3.67
CA TYR A 124 8.66 -12.67 3.80
C TYR A 124 8.84 -11.79 2.55
N SER A 125 7.73 -11.37 1.95
CA SER A 125 7.69 -10.50 0.78
C SER A 125 6.62 -9.42 0.92
N ALA A 126 7.03 -8.16 0.84
CA ALA A 126 6.11 -7.03 0.93
C ALA A 126 6.61 -5.83 0.13
N ASN A 127 5.69 -5.02 -0.38
CA ASN A 127 6.01 -3.69 -0.86
C ASN A 127 6.37 -2.78 0.34
N ARG A 128 7.28 -1.82 0.15
CA ARG A 128 7.83 -0.97 1.23
C ARG A 128 6.74 -0.28 2.05
N GLN A 129 5.61 0.07 1.44
CA GLN A 129 4.48 0.76 2.09
C GLN A 129 3.88 -0.07 3.22
N VAL A 130 3.87 -1.40 3.11
CA VAL A 130 3.27 -2.32 4.08
C VAL A 130 4.28 -3.23 4.76
N ALA A 131 5.56 -3.07 4.45
CA ALA A 131 6.63 -3.86 5.03
C ALA A 131 6.71 -3.61 6.55
N VAL A 132 6.67 -4.69 7.33
CA VAL A 132 6.84 -4.63 8.78
C VAL A 132 8.19 -5.19 9.18
N PHE A 133 8.80 -4.56 10.17
CA PHE A 133 10.09 -4.97 10.69
C PHE A 133 10.11 -4.87 12.22
N ARG A 134 10.89 -5.74 12.84
CA ARG A 134 11.16 -5.66 14.27
C ARG A 134 12.08 -4.47 14.51
N LYS A 135 11.61 -3.48 15.26
CA LYS A 135 12.44 -2.35 15.70
C LYS A 135 13.38 -2.85 16.81
N PRO A 136 14.70 -2.58 16.72
CA PRO A 136 15.59 -2.86 17.83
C PRO A 136 15.23 -1.96 19.02
N GLU A 137 15.33 -2.52 20.22
CA GLU A 137 15.21 -1.72 21.44
C GLU A 137 16.37 -0.74 21.51
N PRO A 138 16.11 0.55 21.80
CA PRO A 138 17.19 1.49 22.04
C PRO A 138 17.96 1.09 23.32
N PRO A 139 19.26 1.40 23.40
CA PRO A 139 20.02 1.21 24.63
C PRO A 139 19.38 1.99 25.79
N ALA A 140 19.50 1.46 27.00
CA ALA A 140 19.07 2.19 28.19
C ALA A 140 19.94 3.44 28.35
N ALA A 141 19.29 4.57 28.60
CA ALA A 141 19.94 5.85 28.87
C ALA A 141 19.31 6.45 30.12
N ASP A 142 20.13 7.14 30.92
CA ASP A 142 19.66 7.87 32.08
C ASP A 142 18.81 9.07 31.63
N SER A 143 17.72 9.32 32.35
CA SER A 143 16.90 10.52 32.10
C SER A 143 17.67 11.75 32.56
N LEU A 144 18.06 12.59 31.60
CA LEU A 144 18.68 13.89 31.88
C LEU A 144 17.60 14.99 32.02
N PRO A 145 17.90 16.09 32.73
CA PRO A 145 17.06 17.29 32.71
C PRO A 145 16.94 17.86 31.30
N VAL A 146 15.77 18.45 30.98
CA VAL A 146 15.56 19.13 29.69
C VAL A 146 16.34 20.44 29.65
N GLU A 147 17.09 20.66 28.58
CA GLU A 147 17.88 21.87 28.33
C GLU A 147 17.59 22.41 26.91
N GLU A 148 17.45 23.74 26.80
CA GLU A 148 17.35 24.40 25.50
C GLU A 148 18.74 24.76 24.97
N VAL A 149 19.08 24.26 23.78
CA VAL A 149 20.35 24.53 23.11
C VAL A 149 20.09 25.33 21.83
N ALA A 150 20.80 26.44 21.67
CA ALA A 150 20.74 27.23 20.44
C ALA A 150 21.37 26.47 19.27
N THR A 151 20.58 26.19 18.23
CA THR A 151 20.98 25.42 17.03
C THR A 151 20.87 26.27 15.74
N PRO A 152 21.58 27.41 15.64
CA PRO A 152 21.44 28.33 14.51
C PRO A 152 21.84 27.66 13.19
N ASN A 153 20.99 27.78 12.17
CA ASN A 153 21.17 27.22 10.83
C ASN A 153 21.22 25.68 10.75
N VAL A 154 20.78 24.98 11.79
CA VAL A 154 20.68 23.51 11.81
C VAL A 154 19.24 23.10 11.49
N ALA A 155 19.00 22.56 10.29
CA ALA A 155 17.64 22.29 9.80
C ALA A 155 17.34 20.81 9.50
N THR A 156 18.34 19.93 9.58
CA THR A 156 18.18 18.50 9.27
C THR A 156 18.61 17.65 10.47
N ILE A 157 18.10 16.42 10.52
CA ILE A 157 18.49 15.43 11.52
C ILE A 157 20.00 15.19 11.49
N ALA A 158 20.58 14.98 10.30
CA ALA A 158 22.02 14.77 10.14
C ALA A 158 22.83 15.95 10.70
N ALA A 159 22.45 17.19 10.38
CA ALA A 159 23.14 18.38 10.89
C ALA A 159 22.98 18.54 12.41
N LEU A 160 21.83 18.17 12.96
CA LEU A 160 21.59 18.23 14.41
C LEU A 160 22.40 17.19 15.17
N ALA A 161 22.44 15.96 14.66
CA ALA A 161 23.24 14.88 15.22
C ALA A 161 24.72 15.25 15.23
N GLU A 162 25.23 15.79 14.11
CA GLU A 162 26.61 16.29 14.02
C GLU A 162 26.89 17.44 15.00
N PHE A 163 25.98 18.44 15.08
CA PHE A 163 26.13 19.59 15.95
C PHE A 163 26.20 19.21 17.45
N LEU A 164 25.39 18.24 17.86
CA LEU A 164 25.32 17.77 19.25
C LEU A 164 26.33 16.65 19.58
N GLY A 165 26.99 16.09 18.56
CA GLY A 165 27.93 14.97 18.74
C GLY A 165 27.27 13.65 19.16
N ILE A 166 26.03 13.41 18.71
CA ILE A 166 25.22 12.23 19.03
C ILE A 166 24.81 11.48 17.75
N PRO A 167 24.44 10.19 17.80
CA PRO A 167 23.90 9.50 16.64
C PRO A 167 22.51 10.01 16.24
N GLU A 168 22.16 9.92 14.95
CA GLU A 168 20.82 10.30 14.45
C GLU A 168 19.68 9.58 15.20
N SER A 169 19.93 8.33 15.64
CA SER A 169 18.98 7.54 16.42
C SER A 169 18.64 8.13 17.80
N GLU A 170 19.42 9.08 18.31
CA GLU A 170 19.12 9.81 19.55
C GLU A 170 18.36 11.12 19.30
N THR A 171 18.04 11.40 18.04
CA THR A 171 17.20 12.56 17.65
C THR A 171 15.77 12.12 17.35
N ALA A 172 14.85 13.07 17.43
CA ALA A 172 13.44 12.88 17.13
C ALA A 172 12.95 13.94 16.14
N LYS A 173 12.45 13.49 14.99
CA LYS A 173 11.82 14.33 13.96
C LYS A 173 10.32 14.44 14.21
N ALA A 174 9.84 15.65 14.44
CA ALA A 174 8.41 15.96 14.45
C ALA A 174 7.94 16.29 13.02
N VAL A 175 6.95 15.54 12.53
CA VAL A 175 6.31 15.77 11.23
C VAL A 175 4.87 16.17 11.46
N PHE A 176 4.51 17.40 11.07
CA PHE A 176 3.18 17.96 11.23
C PHE A 176 2.31 17.65 10.02
N MET A 177 1.06 17.24 10.26
CA MET A 177 0.09 16.87 9.23
C MET A 177 -1.32 17.33 9.62
N ILE A 178 -2.21 17.43 8.64
CA ILE A 178 -3.65 17.48 8.87
C ILE A 178 -4.18 16.08 8.61
N ALA A 179 -4.89 15.51 9.56
CA ALA A 179 -5.45 14.16 9.46
C ALA A 179 -6.95 14.18 9.72
N ASP A 180 -7.67 13.34 8.98
CA ASP A 180 -9.06 13.01 9.24
C ASP A 180 -9.14 12.04 10.44
N VAL A 181 -9.74 12.49 11.54
CA VAL A 181 -9.86 11.70 12.77
C VAL A 181 -11.34 11.42 13.03
N GLU A 182 -11.70 10.14 13.03
CA GLU A 182 -13.04 9.67 13.41
C GLU A 182 -13.27 9.94 14.91
N GLN A 183 -14.37 10.62 15.21
CA GLN A 183 -14.80 10.96 16.55
C GLN A 183 -15.69 9.85 17.13
N PRO A 184 -15.84 9.77 18.46
CA PRO A 184 -16.71 8.77 19.08
C PRO A 184 -18.19 8.82 18.65
N ASP A 185 -18.65 9.94 18.09
CA ASP A 185 -20.00 10.14 17.56
C ASP A 185 -20.16 9.70 16.09
N GLY A 186 -19.10 9.15 15.48
CA GLY A 186 -19.07 8.70 14.08
C GLY A 186 -18.84 9.82 13.07
N THR A 187 -18.59 11.06 13.51
CA THR A 187 -18.20 12.15 12.60
C THR A 187 -16.71 12.12 12.31
N VAL A 188 -16.31 12.55 11.11
CA VAL A 188 -14.89 12.72 10.74
C VAL A 188 -14.55 14.20 10.83
N LYS A 189 -13.47 14.53 11.54
CA LYS A 189 -12.99 15.90 11.70
C LYS A 189 -11.52 16.00 11.33
N GLU A 190 -11.19 17.00 10.53
CA GLU A 190 -9.80 17.38 10.27
C GLU A 190 -9.16 17.91 11.56
N GLN A 191 -8.02 17.35 11.92
CA GLN A 191 -7.23 17.75 13.07
C GLN A 191 -5.77 17.96 12.69
N PHE A 192 -5.15 18.97 13.27
CA PHE A 192 -3.72 19.16 13.21
C PHE A 192 -3.04 18.17 14.16
N VAL A 193 -2.22 17.29 13.60
CA VAL A 193 -1.52 16.24 14.32
C VAL A 193 -0.03 16.32 14.02
N PHE A 194 0.79 15.68 14.85
CA PHE A 194 2.18 15.44 14.51
C PHE A 194 2.58 14.01 14.83
N CYS A 195 3.47 13.47 14.01
CA CYS A 195 4.10 12.18 14.24
C CYS A 195 5.56 12.41 14.63
N VAL A 196 6.02 11.67 15.63
CA VAL A 196 7.44 11.64 16.01
C VAL A 196 8.08 10.41 15.41
N VAL A 197 9.10 10.63 14.59
CA VAL A 197 9.91 9.58 13.99
C VAL A 197 11.33 9.75 14.49
N ARG A 198 11.97 8.64 14.89
CA ARG A 198 13.39 8.66 15.22
C ARG A 198 14.20 9.12 14.00
N GLY A 199 15.25 9.90 14.25
CA GLY A 199 16.17 10.37 13.22
C GLY A 199 16.67 9.26 12.31
#